data_AF-A0A7W0LUY8-F1
#
_entry.id   AF-A0A7W0LUY8-F1
#
_cell.length_a   1.000
_cell.length_b   1.000
_cell.length_c   1.000
_cell.angle_alpha   90.00
_cell.angle_beta   90.00
_cell.angle_gamma   90.00
#
_symmetry.space_group_name_H-M   'P 1'
#
loop_
_entity.id
_entity.type
_entity.pdbx_description
1 polymer ?
#
loop_
_entity_poly.entity_id
_entity_poly.type
_entity_poly.pdbx_seq_one_letter_code
_entity_poly.pdbx_strand_id
1 'polypeptide(L)'
;MSTGRLLCPVVALTLALPGCGSDKEGYASVPGLGGKELEGPARSNVRIEMKDIQFGPRKVKLARGATVTWTNRDQVAHDVTQGSRVYNEFTSPDVEPGQSFRHTFDEPGEVRYRCTIHANMEGEFRVE
;
A
#
# COMPACT_ATOMS: atom_id res chain seq x y z
N MET A 1 75.36 19.22 -0.69
CA MET A 1 74.18 19.83 -0.02
C MET A 1 72.93 19.44 -0.81
N SER A 2 72.03 18.70 -0.16
CA SER A 2 70.64 18.36 -0.51
C SER A 2 70.28 17.88 -1.92
N THR A 3 70.18 16.55 -2.09
CA THR A 3 69.39 15.91 -3.16
C THR A 3 67.91 15.96 -2.79
N GLY A 4 67.14 16.82 -3.46
CA GLY A 4 65.69 16.94 -3.27
C GLY A 4 64.95 15.76 -3.87
N ARG A 5 64.27 14.97 -3.02
CA ARG A 5 63.26 13.99 -3.44
C ARG A 5 61.99 14.76 -3.81
N LEU A 6 61.65 14.80 -5.10
CA LEU A 6 60.29 15.16 -5.52
C LEU A 6 59.35 13.99 -5.18
N LEU A 7 58.47 14.20 -4.21
CA LEU A 7 57.28 13.36 -4.03
C LEU A 7 56.27 13.71 -5.13
N CYS A 8 55.93 12.74 -5.98
CA CYS A 8 54.72 12.79 -6.79
C CYS A 8 53.49 12.79 -5.87
N PRO A 9 52.57 13.75 -5.96
CA PRO A 9 51.27 13.59 -5.33
C PRO A 9 50.48 12.56 -6.14
N VAL A 10 50.18 11.43 -5.53
CA VAL A 10 49.16 10.50 -6.03
C VAL A 10 47.82 11.20 -5.88
N VAL A 11 47.30 11.74 -6.98
CA VAL A 11 45.91 12.20 -7.04
C VAL A 11 45.04 10.95 -7.05
N ALA A 12 44.45 10.63 -5.89
CA ALA A 12 43.43 9.60 -5.79
C ALA A 12 42.16 10.11 -6.48
N LEU A 13 41.90 9.59 -7.68
CA LEU A 13 40.65 9.79 -8.42
C LEU A 13 39.55 8.99 -7.73
N THR A 14 38.74 9.64 -6.90
CA THR A 14 37.54 9.04 -6.34
C THR A 14 36.50 8.86 -7.44
N LEU A 15 36.33 7.62 -7.92
CA LEU A 15 35.15 7.22 -8.68
C LEU A 15 33.93 7.34 -7.75
N ALA A 16 33.14 8.39 -7.91
CA ALA A 16 31.79 8.45 -7.36
C ALA A 16 30.92 7.52 -8.21
N LEU A 17 30.58 6.35 -7.66
CA LEU A 17 29.51 5.52 -8.20
C LEU A 17 28.19 6.31 -8.03
N PRO A 18 27.34 6.41 -9.08
CA PRO A 18 25.97 6.87 -8.88
C PRO A 18 25.29 5.90 -7.92
N GLY A 19 25.07 6.37 -6.69
CA GLY A 19 24.31 5.65 -5.69
C GLY A 19 22.91 5.36 -6.22
N CYS A 20 22.48 4.12 -6.03
CA CYS A 20 21.11 3.66 -6.22
C CYS A 20 20.18 4.53 -5.36
N GLY A 21 19.56 5.53 -5.97
CA GLY A 21 18.54 6.34 -5.34
C GLY A 21 17.27 5.53 -5.26
N SER A 22 16.98 4.97 -4.09
CA SER A 22 15.73 4.29 -3.79
C SER A 22 14.56 5.24 -4.09
N ASP A 23 13.71 4.81 -5.01
CA ASP A 23 12.46 5.48 -5.36
C ASP A 23 11.65 5.67 -4.07
N LYS A 24 11.55 6.90 -3.59
CA LYS A 24 10.48 7.28 -2.68
C LYS A 24 9.23 7.45 -3.54
N GLU A 25 8.66 6.34 -3.98
CA GLU A 25 7.23 6.33 -4.28
C GLU A 25 6.52 6.89 -3.05
N GLY A 26 5.75 7.95 -3.26
CA GLY A 26 5.07 8.70 -2.22
C GLY A 26 4.08 7.83 -1.46
N TYR A 27 4.56 7.07 -0.49
CA TYR A 27 3.73 6.49 0.55
C TYR A 27 3.27 7.65 1.42
N ALA A 28 2.13 8.22 1.07
CA ALA A 28 1.37 9.05 1.99
C ALA A 28 0.92 8.14 3.13
N SER A 29 1.79 7.95 4.12
CA SER A 29 1.41 7.43 5.42
C SER A 29 0.55 8.50 6.08
N VAL A 30 -0.75 8.45 5.86
CA VAL A 30 -1.72 9.21 6.66
C VAL A 30 -1.75 8.57 8.05
N PRO A 31 -1.21 9.22 9.09
CA PRO A 31 -1.26 8.68 10.44
C PRO A 31 -2.70 8.79 10.96
N GLY A 32 -3.26 7.68 11.44
CA GLY A 32 -4.50 7.67 12.20
C GLY A 32 -5.74 8.02 11.40
N LEU A 33 -6.25 7.08 10.61
CA LEU A 33 -7.63 7.15 10.12
C LEU A 33 -8.45 6.01 10.68
N GLY A 34 -8.94 6.24 11.90
CA GLY A 34 -10.21 5.68 12.31
C GLY A 34 -11.27 6.10 11.30
N GLY A 35 -11.68 5.18 10.44
CA GLY A 35 -12.98 5.15 9.77
C GLY A 35 -13.35 6.28 8.82
N LYS A 36 -12.44 7.17 8.39
CA LYS A 36 -12.77 8.27 7.47
C LYS A 36 -12.17 8.07 6.08
N GLU A 37 -12.99 8.42 5.09
CA GLU A 37 -12.71 8.46 3.65
C GLU A 37 -11.37 9.10 3.34
N LEU A 38 -10.61 8.52 2.39
CA LEU A 38 -9.45 9.20 1.82
C LEU A 38 -9.91 10.17 0.75
N GLU A 39 -10.22 11.38 1.20
CA GLU A 39 -10.38 12.54 0.32
C GLU A 39 -9.11 12.73 -0.54
N GLY A 40 -9.29 13.13 -1.80
CA GLY A 40 -8.19 13.41 -2.74
C GLY A 40 -8.31 12.71 -4.09
N PRO A 41 -7.27 12.80 -4.93
CA PRO A 41 -7.26 12.20 -6.25
C PRO A 41 -7.21 10.66 -6.19
N ALA A 42 -7.56 10.03 -7.30
CA ALA A 42 -7.37 8.61 -7.54
C ALA A 42 -5.90 8.19 -7.32
N ARG A 43 -5.67 7.06 -6.64
CA ARG A 43 -4.34 6.57 -6.27
C ARG A 43 -4.04 5.25 -6.97
N SER A 44 -2.79 5.03 -7.37
CA SER A 44 -2.30 3.79 -7.97
C SER A 44 -1.89 2.72 -6.95
N ASN A 45 -1.55 3.14 -5.73
CA ASN A 45 -1.20 2.24 -4.63
C ASN A 45 -1.94 2.67 -3.37
N VAL A 46 -2.75 1.78 -2.81
CA VAL A 46 -3.56 2.07 -1.62
C VAL A 46 -3.32 1.01 -0.55
N ARG A 47 -3.23 1.47 0.70
CA ARG A 47 -3.14 0.60 1.88
C ARG A 47 -4.40 0.75 2.70
N ILE A 48 -4.99 -0.38 3.06
CA ILE A 48 -6.13 -0.48 3.97
C ILE A 48 -5.66 -1.28 5.20
N GLU A 49 -5.86 -0.75 6.39
CA GLU A 49 -5.68 -1.51 7.63
C GLU A 49 -7.00 -2.17 8.01
N MET A 50 -6.93 -3.41 8.49
CA MET A 50 -8.03 -4.07 9.18
C MET A 50 -7.75 -3.95 10.66
N LYS A 51 -8.46 -3.05 11.33
CA LYS A 51 -8.24 -2.73 12.75
C LYS A 51 -9.56 -2.36 13.40
N ASP A 52 -9.74 -2.75 14.66
CA ASP A 52 -10.95 -2.49 15.45
C ASP A 52 -12.21 -2.99 14.71
N ILE A 53 -12.07 -4.15 14.04
CA ILE A 53 -13.11 -4.81 13.21
C ILE A 53 -13.64 -3.88 12.10
N GLN A 54 -12.75 -3.07 11.53
CA GLN A 54 -13.06 -2.11 10.47
C GLN A 54 -11.98 -2.08 9.41
N PHE A 55 -12.37 -1.76 8.17
CA PHE A 55 -11.45 -1.35 7.13
C PHE A 55 -11.13 0.14 7.28
N GLY A 56 -9.85 0.51 7.32
CA GLY A 56 -9.40 1.89 7.46
C GLY A 56 -8.34 2.22 6.41
N PRO A 57 -8.58 3.19 5.51
CA PRO A 57 -9.81 3.94 5.27
C PRO A 57 -10.96 3.09 4.72
N ARG A 58 -12.20 3.56 4.87
CA ARG A 58 -13.40 2.86 4.35
C ARG A 58 -13.75 3.19 2.90
N LYS A 59 -13.35 4.37 2.42
CA LYS A 59 -13.68 4.87 1.09
C LYS A 59 -12.43 5.44 0.43
N VAL A 60 -12.14 4.98 -0.79
CA VAL A 60 -10.94 5.41 -1.53
C VAL A 60 -11.22 5.51 -3.03
N LYS A 61 -10.66 6.53 -3.68
CA LYS A 61 -10.59 6.61 -5.13
C LYS A 61 -9.33 5.94 -5.65
N LEU A 62 -9.50 5.06 -6.63
CA LEU A 62 -8.46 4.27 -7.27
C LEU A 62 -8.29 4.73 -8.70
N ALA A 63 -7.05 4.81 -9.17
CA ALA A 63 -6.80 4.89 -10.60
C ALA A 63 -7.02 3.51 -11.22
N ARG A 64 -7.40 3.44 -12.50
CA ARG A 64 -7.31 2.18 -13.24
C ARG A 64 -5.93 1.54 -13.10
N GLY A 65 -5.89 0.24 -12.80
CA GLY A 65 -4.66 -0.52 -12.52
C GLY A 65 -4.10 -0.32 -11.13
N ALA A 66 -4.86 0.32 -10.22
CA ALA A 66 -4.41 0.50 -8.86
C ALA A 66 -4.33 -0.83 -8.12
N THR A 67 -3.26 -0.99 -7.33
CA THR A 67 -3.11 -2.11 -6.41
C THR A 67 -3.49 -1.68 -5.00
N VAL A 68 -4.41 -2.42 -4.39
CA VAL A 68 -4.81 -2.24 -3.00
C VAL A 68 -4.19 -3.34 -2.17
N THR A 69 -3.58 -2.97 -1.05
CA THR A 69 -3.05 -3.88 -0.04
C THR A 69 -3.81 -3.72 1.27
N TRP A 70 -4.48 -4.78 1.71
CA TRP A 70 -5.06 -4.83 3.04
C TRP A 70 -4.07 -5.48 4.00
N THR A 71 -3.92 -4.93 5.21
CA THR A 71 -3.06 -5.49 6.25
C THR A 71 -3.88 -5.69 7.52
N ASN A 72 -3.88 -6.91 8.04
CA ASN A 72 -4.56 -7.21 9.28
C ASN A 72 -3.74 -6.73 10.49
N ARG A 73 -4.27 -5.74 11.20
CA ARG A 73 -3.73 -5.16 12.44
C ARG A 73 -4.53 -5.59 13.68
N ASP A 74 -5.59 -6.37 13.51
CA ASP A 74 -6.34 -6.99 14.59
C ASP A 74 -5.68 -8.30 15.05
N GLN A 75 -6.24 -8.89 16.11
CA GLN A 75 -5.84 -10.19 16.65
C GLN A 75 -6.75 -11.34 16.16
N VAL A 76 -7.69 -11.04 15.26
CA VAL A 76 -8.62 -12.00 14.67
C VAL A 76 -8.46 -12.00 13.15
N ALA A 77 -8.75 -13.12 12.50
CA ALA A 77 -8.68 -13.23 11.05
C ALA A 77 -9.78 -12.41 10.36
N HIS A 78 -9.50 -11.94 9.15
CA HIS A 78 -10.41 -11.18 8.31
C HIS A 78 -10.29 -11.65 6.87
N ASP A 79 -11.26 -11.35 6.01
CA ASP A 79 -11.19 -11.58 4.57
C ASP A 79 -11.67 -10.33 3.81
N VAL A 80 -11.47 -10.32 2.50
CA VAL A 80 -11.94 -9.28 1.59
C VAL A 80 -12.74 -9.94 0.48
N THR A 81 -14.04 -9.67 0.47
CA THR A 81 -14.97 -10.21 -0.51
C THR A 81 -15.74 -9.09 -1.20
N GLN A 82 -15.59 -8.97 -2.52
CA GLN A 82 -16.36 -8.04 -3.36
C GLN A 82 -17.75 -8.61 -3.65
N GLY A 83 -18.77 -7.76 -3.61
CA GLY A 83 -20.14 -8.10 -4.00
C GLY A 83 -21.12 -8.26 -2.85
N SER A 84 -22.39 -8.51 -3.21
CA SER A 84 -23.46 -8.82 -2.24
C SER A 84 -23.35 -10.27 -1.74
N ARG A 85 -24.16 -10.68 -0.75
CA ARG A 85 -24.11 -12.05 -0.17
C ARG A 85 -24.34 -13.20 -1.19
N VAL A 86 -24.75 -12.90 -2.42
CA VAL A 86 -25.23 -13.91 -3.39
C VAL A 86 -24.25 -14.14 -4.56
N TYR A 87 -23.40 -13.15 -4.91
CA TYR A 87 -22.41 -13.27 -5.99
C TYR A 87 -21.13 -12.52 -5.60
N ASN A 88 -20.00 -13.23 -5.58
CA ASN A 88 -18.69 -12.63 -5.31
C ASN A 88 -17.87 -12.56 -6.60
N GLU A 89 -17.47 -11.36 -7.02
CA GLU A 89 -16.54 -11.18 -8.17
C GLU A 89 -15.09 -11.48 -7.77
N PHE A 90 -14.72 -11.26 -6.49
CA PHE A 90 -13.52 -11.82 -5.88
C PHE A 90 -13.72 -12.09 -4.39
N THR A 91 -12.97 -13.05 -3.88
CA THR A 91 -12.85 -13.37 -2.44
C THR A 91 -11.39 -13.70 -2.15
N SER A 92 -10.79 -13.03 -1.16
CA SER A 92 -9.47 -13.39 -0.66
C SER A 92 -9.53 -14.68 0.18
N PRO A 93 -8.41 -15.37 0.41
CA PRO A 93 -8.24 -16.22 1.59
C PRO A 93 -8.37 -15.41 2.88
N ASP A 94 -8.41 -16.11 4.01
CA ASP A 94 -8.29 -15.49 5.33
C ASP A 94 -6.93 -14.77 5.45
N VAL A 95 -7.00 -13.53 5.92
CA VAL A 95 -5.88 -12.66 6.25
C VAL A 95 -5.68 -12.75 7.75
N GLU A 96 -4.77 -13.63 8.16
CA GLU A 96 -4.41 -13.83 9.56
C GLU A 96 -3.77 -12.58 10.20
N PRO A 97 -3.75 -12.46 11.54
CA PRO A 97 -3.11 -11.36 12.25
C PRO A 97 -1.69 -11.07 11.74
N GLY A 98 -1.42 -9.80 11.40
CA GLY A 98 -0.14 -9.33 10.88
C GLY A 98 0.14 -9.66 9.41
N GLN A 99 -0.75 -10.38 8.72
CA GLN A 99 -0.62 -10.70 7.29
C GLN A 99 -1.25 -9.63 6.40
N SER A 100 -0.96 -9.72 5.10
CA SER A 100 -1.51 -8.82 4.09
C SER A 100 -2.07 -9.58 2.88
N PHE A 101 -3.12 -9.02 2.30
CA PHE A 101 -3.68 -9.44 1.01
C PHE A 101 -3.58 -8.29 0.00
N ARG A 102 -3.44 -8.60 -1.28
CA ARG A 102 -3.27 -7.61 -2.35
C ARG A 102 -4.07 -7.98 -3.59
N HIS A 103 -4.72 -6.99 -4.18
CA HIS A 103 -5.52 -7.12 -5.40
C HIS A 103 -5.37 -5.87 -6.28
N THR A 104 -5.40 -6.05 -7.59
CA THR A 104 -5.32 -4.98 -8.58
C THR A 104 -6.68 -4.79 -9.24
N PHE A 105 -7.14 -3.54 -9.31
CA PHE A 105 -8.42 -3.17 -9.90
C PHE A 105 -8.20 -2.46 -11.24
N ASP A 106 -8.65 -3.08 -12.32
CA ASP A 106 -8.47 -2.58 -13.70
C ASP A 106 -9.78 -2.11 -14.36
N GLU A 107 -10.93 -2.46 -13.78
CA GLU A 107 -12.25 -2.12 -14.32
C GLU A 107 -12.80 -0.86 -13.65
N PRO A 108 -13.14 0.20 -14.41
CA PRO A 108 -13.76 1.40 -13.87
C PRO A 108 -15.12 1.12 -13.23
N GLY A 109 -15.44 1.81 -12.13
CA GLY A 109 -16.74 1.68 -11.46
C GLY A 109 -16.68 1.70 -9.93
N GLU A 110 -17.84 1.55 -9.31
CA GLU A 110 -17.96 1.37 -7.85
C GLU A 110 -17.72 -0.08 -7.48
N VAL A 111 -16.81 -0.30 -6.53
CA VAL A 111 -16.52 -1.61 -5.94
C VAL A 111 -16.89 -1.56 -4.47
N ARG A 112 -17.87 -2.37 -4.06
CA ARG A 112 -18.21 -2.56 -2.64
C ARG A 112 -17.73 -3.92 -2.17
N TYR A 113 -17.11 -3.94 -1.00
CA TYR A 113 -16.55 -5.15 -0.42
C TYR A 113 -16.81 -5.21 1.08
N ARG A 114 -16.75 -6.42 1.62
CA ARG A 114 -16.96 -6.71 3.04
C ARG A 114 -16.01 -7.79 3.55
N CYS A 115 -15.90 -7.87 4.86
CA CYS A 115 -15.47 -9.10 5.53
C CYS A 115 -16.70 -10.01 5.70
N THR A 116 -16.54 -11.30 5.40
CA THR A 116 -17.58 -12.32 5.59
C THR A 116 -17.57 -12.90 7.01
N ILE A 117 -16.45 -12.78 7.74
CA ILE A 117 -16.29 -13.25 9.13
C ILE A 117 -16.99 -12.29 10.11
N HIS A 118 -16.83 -10.98 9.91
CA HIS A 118 -17.35 -9.95 10.81
C HIS A 118 -18.48 -9.16 10.16
N ALA A 119 -19.66 -9.19 10.79
CA ALA A 119 -20.80 -8.42 10.33
C ALA A 119 -20.50 -6.90 10.37
N ASN A 120 -20.99 -6.17 9.36
CA ASN A 120 -20.89 -4.71 9.22
C ASN A 120 -19.48 -4.15 8.96
N MET A 121 -18.49 -5.00 8.69
CA MET A 121 -17.17 -4.58 8.25
C MET A 121 -17.15 -4.43 6.73
N GLU A 122 -17.28 -3.17 6.27
CA GLU A 122 -17.49 -2.82 4.86
C GLU A 122 -16.61 -1.67 4.40
N GLY A 123 -16.19 -1.74 3.14
CA GLY A 123 -15.47 -0.69 2.44
C GLY A 123 -15.94 -0.54 0.99
N GLU A 124 -15.53 0.56 0.38
CA GLU A 124 -15.93 0.95 -0.96
C GLU A 124 -14.76 1.62 -1.69
N PHE A 125 -14.61 1.29 -2.96
CA PHE A 125 -13.73 1.99 -3.87
C PHE A 125 -14.52 2.56 -5.04
N ARG A 126 -14.00 3.66 -5.60
CA ARG A 126 -14.36 4.12 -6.93
C ARG A 126 -13.12 4.06 -7.80
N VAL A 127 -13.16 3.23 -8.84
CA VAL A 127 -12.11 3.14 -9.86
C VAL A 127 -12.44 4.15 -10.96
N GLU A 128 -11.49 5.07 -11.21
CA GLU A 128 -11.56 6.11 -12.24
C GLU A 128 -10.68 5.79 -13.45
#